data_AF-A0A8E2DWA8-F1
#
_entry.id   AF-A0A8E2DWA8-F1
#
_cell.length_a   1.000
_cell.length_b   1.000
_cell.length_c   1.000
_cell.angle_alpha   90.00
_cell.angle_beta   90.00
_cell.angle_gamma   90.00
#
_symmetry.space_group_name_H-M   'P 1'
#
loop_
_entity.id
_entity.type
_entity.pdbx_description
1 polymer ?
#
loop_
_entity_poly.entity_id
_entity_poly.type
_entity_poly.pdbx_seq_one_letter_code
_entity_poly.pdbx_strand_id
1 'polypeptide(L)' 'MSNREDSIRLAIADHESGVFTLQRKAAAKYKIPRSILSSQLASSSAARVGYQQQQQLTPL' A
#
# COMPACT_ATOMS: atom_id res chain seq x y z
N MET A 1 13.35 11.82 -5.73
CA MET A 1 12.03 11.18 -5.56
C MET A 1 11.60 10.69 -6.92
N SER A 2 11.43 9.38 -7.11
CA SER A 2 11.08 8.84 -8.42
C SER A 2 9.58 9.02 -8.66
N ASN A 3 9.18 9.61 -9.79
CA ASN A 3 7.76 9.79 -10.15
C ASN A 3 6.94 8.49 -10.06
N ARG A 4 7.61 7.34 -10.18
CA ARG A 4 7.01 6.01 -10.04
C ARG A 4 6.59 5.69 -8.61
N GLU A 5 7.44 5.94 -7.63
CA GLU A 5 7.13 5.67 -6.22
C GLU A 5 6.00 6.56 -5.71
N ASP A 6 5.99 7.82 -6.13
CA ASP A 6 4.92 8.76 -5.77
C ASP A 6 3.58 8.34 -6.39
N SER A 7 3.60 7.84 -7.64
CA SER A 7 2.41 7.30 -8.30
C SER A 7 1.85 6.07 -7.58
N ILE A 8 2.73 5.19 -7.07
CA ILE A 8 2.31 4.02 -6.29
C ILE A 8 1.69 4.45 -4.95
N ARG A 9 2.32 5.40 -4.25
CA ARG A 9 1.82 5.90 -2.96
C ARG A 9 0.44 6.55 -3.12
N LEU A 10 0.25 7.39 -4.13
CA LEU A 10 -1.03 8.01 -4.43
C LEU A 10 -2.09 6.97 -4.82
N ALA A 11 -1.74 5.97 -5.62
CA ALA A 11 -2.66 4.90 -5.99
C ALA A 11 -3.16 4.08 -4.79
N ILE A 12 -2.30 3.85 -3.79
CA ILE A 12 -2.67 3.19 -2.53
C ILE A 12 -3.58 4.10 -1.71
N ALA A 13 -3.22 5.38 -1.54
CA ALA A 13 -4.03 6.34 -0.78
C ALA A 13 -5.43 6.52 -1.37
N ASP A 14 -5.57 6.62 -2.69
CA ASP A 14 -6.87 6.72 -3.37
C ASP A 14 -7.69 5.42 -3.27
N HIS A 15 -7.03 4.26 -3.19
CA HIS A 15 -7.71 3.00 -2.96
C HIS A 15 -8.20 2.86 -1.52
N GLU A 16 -7.35 3.20 -0.53
CA GLU A 16 -7.69 3.13 0.90
C GLU A 16 -8.73 4.18 1.31
N SER A 17 -8.71 5.37 0.70
CA SER A 17 -9.72 6.42 0.92
C SER A 17 -11.07 6.14 0.26
N GLY A 18 -11.17 5.08 -0.56
CA GLY A 18 -12.40 4.69 -1.24
C GLY A 18 -12.71 5.46 -2.53
N VAL A 19 -11.81 6.36 -2.98
CA VAL A 19 -11.93 7.05 -4.29
C VAL A 19 -12.01 6.01 -5.42
N PHE A 20 -11.20 4.95 -5.34
CA PHE A 20 -11.30 3.80 -6.21
C PHE A 20 -11.70 2.53 -5.45
N THR A 21 -12.93 2.07 -5.69
CA THR A 21 -13.47 0.81 -5.15
C THR A 21 -12.70 -0.43 -5.61
N LEU A 22 -12.07 -0.38 -6.79
CA LEU A 22 -11.34 -1.51 -7.35
C LEU A 22 -9.87 -1.14 -7.54
N GLN A 23 -8.96 -1.99 -7.04
CA GLN A 23 -7.51 -1.88 -7.24
C GLN A 23 -7.11 -1.71 -8.72
N ARG A 24 -7.85 -2.34 -9.65
CA ARG A 24 -7.59 -2.22 -11.09
C ARG A 24 -7.79 -0.79 -11.60
N LYS A 25 -8.76 -0.05 -11.05
CA LYS A 25 -9.08 1.32 -11.46
C LYS A 25 -8.02 2.29 -10.96
N ALA A 26 -7.60 2.13 -9.70
CA ALA A 26 -6.46 2.87 -9.14
C ALA A 26 -5.19 2.62 -9.96
N ALA A 27 -4.84 1.35 -10.19
CA ALA A 27 -3.66 0.98 -10.98
C ALA A 27 -3.66 1.59 -12.40
N ALA A 28 -4.81 1.55 -13.08
CA ALA A 28 -4.97 2.14 -14.41
C ALA A 28 -4.83 3.68 -14.40
N LYS A 29 -5.41 4.36 -13.39
CA LYS A 29 -5.32 5.82 -13.25
C LYS A 29 -3.87 6.30 -13.14
N TYR A 30 -3.06 5.59 -12.37
CA TYR A 30 -1.66 5.93 -12.10
C TYR A 30 -0.67 5.24 -13.04
N LYS A 31 -1.15 4.54 -14.08
CA LYS A 31 -0.32 3.81 -15.06
C LYS A 31 0.68 2.85 -14.42
N ILE A 32 0.27 2.18 -13.34
CA ILE A 32 1.09 1.17 -12.66
C ILE A 32 0.50 -0.23 -12.83
N PRO A 33 1.34 -1.28 -12.82
CA PRO A 33 0.84 -2.65 -12.83
C PRO A 33 0.04 -2.97 -11.56
N ARG A 34 -1.09 -3.67 -11.72
CA ARG A 34 -1.90 -4.13 -10.59
C ARG A 34 -1.10 -5.00 -9.60
N SER A 35 -0.17 -5.81 -10.11
CA SER A 35 0.71 -6.65 -9.28
C SER A 35 1.50 -5.83 -8.26
N ILE A 36 2.02 -4.66 -8.64
CA ILE A 36 2.74 -3.77 -7.73
C ILE A 36 1.82 -3.25 -6.63
N LEU A 37 0.62 -2.79 -6.98
CA LEU A 37 -0.36 -2.29 -6.01
C LEU A 37 -0.79 -3.41 -5.05
N SER A 38 -1.03 -4.62 -5.56
CA SER A 38 -1.37 -5.80 -4.76
C SER A 38 -0.24 -6.21 -3.80
N SER A 39 1.01 -6.27 -4.28
CA SER A 39 2.17 -6.57 -3.44
C SER A 39 2.35 -5.54 -2.34
N GLN A 40 2.19 -4.26 -2.65
CA GLN A 40 2.33 -3.20 -1.65
C GLN A 40 1.23 -3.20 -0.59
N LEU A 41 -0.03 -3.49 -0.96
CA LEU A 41 -1.11 -3.65 0.01
C LEU A 41 -0.90 -4.88 0.92
N ALA A 42 -0.40 -5.98 0.35
CA ALA A 42 -0.05 -7.18 1.11
C ALA A 42 1.11 -6.91 2.07
N SER A 43 2.18 -6.25 1.60
CA SER A 43 3.32 -5.85 2.43
C SER A 43 2.93 -4.83 3.50
N SER A 44 2.04 -3.88 3.20
CA SER A 44 1.53 -2.92 4.20
C SER A 44 0.75 -3.61 5.32
N SER A 45 -0.01 -4.67 4.98
CA SER A 45 -0.69 -5.50 5.98
C SER A 45 0.30 -6.30 6.84
N ALA A 46 1.33 -6.88 6.21
CA ALA A 46 2.36 -7.66 6.90
C ALA A 46 3.24 -6.78 7.83
N ALA A 47 3.57 -5.56 7.40
CA ALA A 47 4.30 -4.60 8.23
C ALA A 47 3.51 -4.24 9.49
N ARG A 48 2.20 -4.00 9.39
CA ARG A 48 1.34 -3.72 10.57
C ARG A 48 1.35 -4.86 11.58
N VAL A 49 1.32 -6.12 11.13
CA VAL A 49 1.37 -7.30 12.01
C VAL A 49 2.75 -7.44 12.67
N GLY A 50 3.84 -7.25 11.92
CA GLY A 50 5.20 -7.30 12.47
C GLY A 50 5.49 -6.19 13.48
N TYR A 51 5.02 -4.96 13.21
CA TYR A 51 5.14 -3.85 14.16
C TYR A 51 4.32 -4.08 15.44
N GLN A 52 3.11 -4.67 15.35
CA GLN A 52 2.35 -5.05 16.53
C GLN A 52 3.05 -6.14 17.37
N GLN A 53 3.70 -7.12 16.73
CA GLN A 53 4.48 -8.13 17.44
C GLN A 53 5.73 -7.56 18.12
N GLN A 54 6.42 -6.60 17.49
CA GLN A 54 7.63 -5.99 18.08
C GLN A 54 7.32 -5.09 19.28
N GLN A 55 6.16 -4.43 19.32
CA GLN A 55 5.76 -3.61 20.47
C GLN A 55 5.44 -4.42 21.73
N GLN A 56 5.08 -5.69 21.60
CA GLN A 56 4.82 -6.55 22.75
C GLN A 56 6.08 -7.17 23.36
N LEU A 57 7.20 -7.14 22.63
CA LEU A 57 8.47 -7.78 23.03
C LEU A 57 9.51 -6.79 23.59
N THR A 58 9.11 -5.55 23.89
CA THR A 58 9.92 -4.63 24.70
C THR A 58 9.45 -4.68 26.16
N PRO A 59 10.00 -5.57 27.00
CA PRO A 59 9.88 -5.41 28.44
C PRO A 59 10.67 -4.16 28.86
N LEU A 60 10.01 -3.27 29.61
CA LEU A 60 10.67 -2.21 30.38
C LEU A 60 11.55 -2.81 31.49
#